data_AF-G0MUZ7-F1
#
_entry.id   AF-G0MUZ7-F1
#
_cell.length_a   1.000
_cell.length_b   1.000
_cell.length_c   1.000
_cell.angle_alpha   90.00
_cell.angle_beta   90.00
_cell.angle_gamma   90.00
#
_symmetry.space_group_name_H-M   'P 1'
#
loop_
_entity.id
_entity.type
_entity.pdbx_description
1 polymer ?
#
loop_
_entity_poly.entity_id
_entity_poly.type
_entity_poly.pdbx_seq_one_letter_code
_entity_poly.pdbx_strand_id
1 'polypeptide(L)'
;MTEQLVSFEDDDKDMHDVVLIVEGKKFYCSKIDLAKHSGILKSLLFGPYQERDNKEIELKEISAIDFNNFLMLIHGASEVDDDSVRGLLELSNMWLAPAVLQRCSEFLKYNSKKSIRDRFELAAQYGFEDVKKFIIREIKNPLELSELIPEDITVFDPTSMALILKKSIKFHGIKPGKKSKEGHWSYCENPIPYRWSPNRGSYDPRDYHDEFGESDDDELS
;
A
#
# COMPACT_ATOMS: atom_id res chain seq x y z
N MET A 1 13.83 -14.13 22.26
CA MET A 1 13.22 -15.36 21.74
C MET A 1 11.76 -15.27 22.11
N THR A 2 10.90 -14.94 21.15
CA THR A 2 9.44 -14.99 21.33
C THR A 2 9.04 -16.47 21.32
N GLU A 3 8.47 -16.96 22.42
CA GLU A 3 7.90 -18.30 22.48
C GLU A 3 6.79 -18.40 21.42
N GLN A 4 6.94 -19.33 20.50
CA GLN A 4 5.96 -19.57 19.46
C GLN A 4 4.80 -20.35 20.10
N LEU A 5 3.66 -19.68 20.31
CA LEU A 5 2.51 -20.23 21.03
C LEU A 5 1.78 -21.35 20.26
N VAL A 6 1.97 -21.43 18.95
CA VAL A 6 1.33 -22.41 18.06
C VAL A 6 2.36 -22.99 17.11
N SER A 7 2.49 -24.32 17.11
CA SER A 7 3.28 -25.11 16.16
C SER A 7 2.34 -25.88 15.24
N PHE A 8 2.66 -25.93 13.95
CA PHE A 8 1.94 -26.73 12.97
C PHE A 8 2.77 -27.94 12.50
N GLU A 9 3.93 -28.17 13.10
CA GLU A 9 4.80 -29.31 12.78
C GLU A 9 4.56 -30.50 13.74
N ASP A 10 3.67 -30.34 14.71
CA ASP A 10 3.37 -31.35 15.73
C ASP A 10 2.34 -32.36 15.19
N ASP A 11 2.65 -33.65 15.26
CA ASP A 11 1.84 -34.74 14.69
C ASP A 11 0.70 -35.23 15.61
N ASP A 12 0.21 -34.37 16.51
CA ASP A 12 -0.84 -34.71 17.47
C ASP A 12 -2.13 -35.09 16.73
N LYS A 13 -2.43 -36.41 16.73
CA LYS A 13 -3.53 -37.03 15.99
C LYS A 13 -4.91 -36.58 16.44
N ASP A 14 -5.02 -36.02 17.64
CA ASP A 14 -6.29 -35.51 18.16
C ASP A 14 -6.58 -34.07 17.70
N MET A 15 -5.58 -33.39 17.11
CA MET A 15 -5.62 -31.96 16.76
C MET A 15 -5.55 -31.66 15.27
N HIS A 16 -5.45 -32.68 14.40
CA HIS A 16 -5.44 -32.51 12.95
C HIS A 16 -6.28 -33.57 12.21
N ASP A 17 -6.83 -33.19 11.06
CA ASP A 17 -7.58 -34.06 10.15
C ASP A 17 -7.03 -34.01 8.70
N VAL A 18 -5.98 -33.21 8.48
CA VAL A 18 -5.23 -33.14 7.22
C VAL A 18 -3.76 -32.78 7.48
N VAL A 19 -2.87 -33.31 6.64
CA VAL A 19 -1.46 -32.93 6.56
C VAL A 19 -1.22 -32.23 5.23
N LEU A 20 -0.77 -30.99 5.26
CA LEU A 20 -0.39 -30.21 4.08
C LEU A 20 1.12 -30.25 3.93
N ILE A 21 1.59 -30.62 2.73
CA ILE A 21 3.02 -30.69 2.42
C ILE A 21 3.38 -29.49 1.56
N VAL A 22 4.27 -28.63 2.06
CA VAL A 22 4.74 -27.42 1.38
C VAL A 22 6.26 -27.42 1.39
N GLU A 23 6.89 -27.39 0.21
CA GLU A 23 8.35 -27.51 0.05
C GLU A 23 8.95 -28.71 0.79
N GLY A 24 8.22 -29.83 0.82
CA GLY A 24 8.63 -31.05 1.53
C GLY A 24 8.45 -31.00 3.06
N LYS A 25 8.03 -29.87 3.64
CA LYS A 25 7.68 -29.75 5.06
C LYS A 25 6.22 -30.12 5.30
N LYS A 26 5.95 -30.81 6.41
CA LYS A 26 4.61 -31.24 6.81
C LYS A 26 4.00 -30.24 7.79
N PHE A 27 2.76 -29.86 7.51
CA PHE A 27 1.93 -29.00 8.34
C PHE A 27 0.66 -29.74 8.73
N TYR A 28 0.47 -29.98 10.03
CA TYR A 28 -0.69 -30.67 10.60
C TYR A 28 -1.78 -29.64 10.88
N CYS A 29 -2.90 -29.74 10.16
CA CYS A 29 -3.93 -28.70 10.14
C CYS A 29 -5.34 -29.28 10.35
N SER A 30 -6.29 -28.39 10.67
CA SER A 30 -7.73 -28.65 10.70
C SER A 30 -8.39 -28.19 9.40
N LYS A 31 -9.05 -29.09 8.66
CA LYS A 31 -9.73 -28.81 7.40
C LYS A 31 -10.81 -27.75 7.60
N ILE A 32 -11.55 -27.87 8.70
CA ILE A 32 -12.62 -26.94 9.04
C ILE A 32 -12.07 -25.52 9.22
N ASP A 33 -10.94 -25.38 9.92
CA ASP A 33 -10.37 -24.06 10.18
C ASP A 33 -9.82 -23.42 8.91
N LEU A 34 -9.08 -24.17 8.08
CA LEU A 34 -8.64 -23.69 6.77
C LEU A 34 -9.82 -23.26 5.88
N ALA A 35 -10.88 -24.07 5.84
CA ALA A 35 -12.08 -23.81 5.04
C ALA A 35 -12.89 -22.59 5.51
N LYS A 36 -12.82 -22.22 6.80
CA LYS A 36 -13.46 -20.99 7.31
C LYS A 36 -12.79 -19.74 6.74
N HIS A 37 -11.48 -19.78 6.52
CA HIS A 37 -10.70 -18.62 6.10
C HIS A 37 -10.55 -18.49 4.58
N SER A 38 -10.84 -19.55 3.82
CA SER A 38 -10.70 -19.55 2.35
C SER A 38 -11.76 -20.41 1.67
N GLY A 39 -12.46 -19.81 0.70
CA GLY A 39 -13.39 -20.52 -0.17
C GLY A 39 -12.69 -21.54 -1.08
N ILE A 40 -11.47 -21.24 -1.53
CA ILE A 40 -10.67 -22.15 -2.35
C ILE A 40 -10.23 -23.37 -1.54
N LEU A 41 -9.70 -23.18 -0.32
CA LEU A 41 -9.33 -24.28 0.57
C LEU A 41 -10.57 -25.11 0.97
N LYS A 42 -11.72 -24.46 1.18
CA LYS A 42 -12.99 -25.19 1.38
C LYS A 42 -13.31 -26.10 0.20
N SER A 43 -13.23 -25.58 -1.02
CA SER A 43 -13.48 -26.38 -2.22
C SER A 43 -12.42 -27.48 -2.41
N LEU A 44 -11.15 -27.23 -2.10
CA LEU A 44 -10.08 -28.23 -2.17
C LEU A 44 -10.32 -29.38 -1.18
N LEU A 45 -10.69 -29.06 0.06
CA LEU A 45 -10.74 -30.02 1.17
C LEU A 45 -12.09 -30.74 1.31
N PHE A 46 -13.19 -30.10 0.87
CA PHE A 46 -14.54 -30.64 0.99
C PHE A 46 -15.28 -30.79 -0.35
N GLY A 47 -14.69 -30.32 -1.45
CA GLY A 47 -15.29 -30.40 -2.79
C GLY A 47 -15.21 -31.80 -3.40
N PRO A 48 -15.63 -31.95 -4.67
CA PRO A 48 -15.70 -33.24 -5.36
C PRO A 48 -14.34 -33.72 -5.90
N TYR A 49 -13.22 -33.20 -5.38
CA TYR A 49 -11.88 -33.51 -5.85
C TYR A 49 -11.23 -34.66 -5.06
N GLN A 50 -10.17 -35.26 -5.60
CA GLN A 50 -9.50 -36.43 -4.99
C GLN A 50 -8.86 -36.08 -3.64
N GLU A 51 -8.47 -34.82 -3.48
CA GLU A 51 -7.85 -34.26 -2.28
C GLU A 51 -8.76 -34.34 -1.05
N ARG A 52 -10.09 -34.41 -1.24
CA ARG A 52 -11.06 -34.54 -0.16
C ARG A 52 -10.78 -35.76 0.73
N ASP A 53 -10.51 -36.90 0.11
CA ASP A 53 -10.33 -38.18 0.80
C ASP A 53 -8.86 -38.45 1.16
N ASN A 54 -7.95 -37.58 0.71
CA ASN A 54 -6.54 -37.67 1.02
C ASN A 54 -6.26 -37.16 2.44
N LYS A 55 -5.36 -37.88 3.14
CA LYS A 55 -4.83 -37.46 4.44
C LYS A 55 -3.63 -36.51 4.30
N GLU A 56 -2.86 -36.68 3.23
CA GLU A 56 -1.72 -35.82 2.90
C GLU A 56 -1.97 -35.15 1.54
N ILE A 57 -1.81 -33.83 1.47
CA ILE A 57 -2.02 -33.03 0.26
C ILE A 57 -0.78 -32.18 0.03
N GLU A 58 -0.16 -32.29 -1.15
CA GLU A 58 0.97 -31.46 -1.53
C GLU A 58 0.48 -30.15 -2.15
N LEU A 59 0.91 -29.01 -1.59
CA LEU A 59 0.68 -27.69 -2.15
C LEU A 59 1.95 -27.22 -2.85
N LYS A 60 1.84 -27.00 -4.15
CA LYS A 60 2.96 -26.61 -5.02
C LYS A 60 3.01 -25.10 -5.18
N GLU A 61 4.19 -24.59 -5.52
CA GLU A 61 4.44 -23.17 -5.83
C GLU A 61 4.15 -22.21 -4.67
N ILE A 62 4.33 -22.70 -3.44
CA ILE A 62 4.14 -21.94 -2.21
C ILE A 62 5.38 -22.07 -1.33
N SER A 63 5.81 -20.95 -0.76
CA SER A 63 6.87 -20.89 0.25
C SER A 63 6.36 -21.43 1.59
N ALA A 64 7.12 -22.34 2.20
CA ALA A 64 6.76 -22.90 3.50
C ALA A 64 6.77 -21.84 4.61
N ILE A 65 7.60 -20.80 4.48
CA ILE A 65 7.66 -19.67 5.42
C ILE A 65 6.37 -18.86 5.34
N ASP A 66 5.95 -18.51 4.13
CA ASP A 66 4.74 -17.73 3.91
C ASP A 66 3.49 -18.51 4.30
N PHE A 67 3.50 -19.82 4.05
CA PHE A 67 2.42 -20.70 4.50
C PHE A 67 2.34 -20.76 6.02
N ASN A 68 3.46 -20.91 6.73
CA ASN A 68 3.47 -20.86 8.18
C ASN A 68 2.95 -19.51 8.72
N ASN A 69 3.37 -18.40 8.11
CA ASN A 69 2.88 -17.06 8.46
C ASN A 69 1.36 -16.94 8.25
N PHE A 70 0.84 -17.50 7.16
CA PHE A 70 -0.59 -17.55 6.89
C PHE A 70 -1.34 -18.32 7.98
N LEU A 71 -0.86 -19.50 8.36
CA LEU A 71 -1.45 -20.30 9.44
C LEU A 71 -1.42 -19.55 10.77
N MET A 72 -0.26 -19.02 11.18
CA MET A 72 -0.13 -18.25 12.41
C MET A 72 -1.11 -17.07 12.45
N LEU A 73 -1.29 -16.37 11.33
CA LEU A 73 -2.20 -15.22 11.24
C LEU A 73 -3.68 -15.62 11.33
N ILE A 74 -4.12 -16.69 10.67
CA ILE A 74 -5.53 -17.12 10.73
C ILE A 74 -5.88 -17.67 12.13
N HIS A 75 -4.90 -18.26 12.82
CA HIS A 75 -5.03 -18.71 14.20
C HIS A 75 -4.89 -17.58 15.23
N GLY A 76 -4.58 -16.35 14.80
CA GLY A 76 -4.39 -15.19 15.69
C GLY A 76 -3.14 -15.28 16.56
N ALA A 77 -2.18 -16.13 16.18
CA ALA A 77 -0.92 -16.35 16.89
C ALA A 77 0.20 -15.40 16.41
N SER A 78 -0.01 -14.65 15.32
CA SER A 78 0.89 -13.61 14.84
C SER A 78 0.13 -12.41 14.25
N GLU A 79 0.84 -11.29 14.11
CA GLU A 79 0.39 -10.13 13.35
C GLU A 79 1.08 -10.07 11.98
N VAL A 80 0.62 -9.16 11.12
CA VAL A 80 1.28 -8.85 9.85
C VAL A 80 2.47 -7.94 10.12
N ASP A 81 3.60 -8.19 9.46
CA ASP A 81 4.79 -7.34 9.50
C ASP A 81 5.35 -7.08 8.10
N ASP A 82 6.41 -6.27 8.00
CA ASP A 82 6.98 -5.86 6.71
C ASP A 82 7.64 -7.02 5.95
N ASP A 83 8.03 -8.09 6.62
CA ASP A 83 8.67 -9.25 6.00
C ASP A 83 7.62 -10.25 5.49
N SER A 84 6.54 -10.44 6.25
CA SER A 84 5.45 -11.38 5.95
C SER A 84 4.37 -10.81 5.01
N VAL A 85 4.16 -9.49 4.98
CA VAL A 85 3.03 -8.89 4.24
C VAL A 85 2.97 -9.30 2.78
N ARG A 86 4.12 -9.45 2.10
CA ARG A 86 4.14 -9.82 0.68
C ARG A 86 3.63 -11.25 0.47
N GLY A 87 4.19 -12.23 1.19
CA GLY A 87 3.77 -13.62 1.08
C GLY A 87 2.32 -13.84 1.53
N LEU A 88 1.90 -13.13 2.58
CA LEU A 88 0.50 -13.14 3.02
C LEU A 88 -0.46 -12.59 1.97
N LEU A 89 -0.09 -11.51 1.27
CA LEU A 89 -0.89 -10.97 0.16
C LEU A 89 -0.96 -11.96 -1.01
N GLU A 90 0.15 -12.59 -1.38
CA GLU A 90 0.20 -13.58 -2.46
C GLU A 90 -0.72 -14.78 -2.16
N LEU A 91 -0.59 -15.38 -0.97
CA LEU A 91 -1.42 -16.52 -0.56
C LEU A 91 -2.88 -16.16 -0.39
N SER A 92 -3.17 -15.00 0.20
CA SER A 92 -4.56 -14.58 0.41
C SER A 92 -5.29 -14.23 -0.89
N ASN A 93 -4.57 -13.72 -1.89
CA ASN A 93 -5.11 -13.53 -3.23
C ASN A 93 -5.30 -14.87 -3.95
N MET A 94 -4.34 -15.79 -3.86
CA MET A 94 -4.43 -17.14 -4.44
C MET A 94 -5.61 -17.93 -3.86
N TRP A 95 -5.81 -17.88 -2.55
CA TRP A 95 -6.81 -18.65 -1.84
C TRP A 95 -8.12 -17.91 -1.58
N LEU A 96 -8.25 -16.67 -2.04
CA LEU A 96 -9.41 -15.82 -1.77
C LEU A 96 -9.73 -15.78 -0.26
N ALA A 97 -8.75 -15.36 0.54
CA ALA A 97 -8.83 -15.27 1.99
C ALA A 97 -9.04 -13.80 2.44
N PRO A 98 -10.29 -13.30 2.47
CA PRO A 98 -10.57 -11.86 2.63
C PRO A 98 -10.13 -11.30 3.99
N ALA A 99 -10.20 -12.10 5.05
CA ALA A 99 -9.77 -11.66 6.39
C ALA A 99 -8.25 -11.38 6.43
N VAL A 100 -7.45 -12.15 5.70
CA VAL A 100 -6.00 -11.95 5.59
C VAL A 100 -5.69 -10.73 4.73
N LEU A 101 -6.38 -10.58 3.58
CA LEU A 101 -6.25 -9.39 2.73
C LEU A 101 -6.57 -8.10 3.50
N GLN A 102 -7.64 -8.11 4.31
CA GLN A 102 -8.03 -6.97 5.13
C GLN A 102 -6.93 -6.60 6.14
N ARG A 103 -6.39 -7.58 6.87
CA ARG A 103 -5.29 -7.33 7.84
C ARG A 103 -4.04 -6.79 7.16
N CYS A 104 -3.71 -7.29 5.97
CA CYS A 104 -2.58 -6.76 5.19
C CYS A 104 -2.83 -5.31 4.74
N SER A 105 -4.04 -4.99 4.29
CA SER A 105 -4.43 -3.62 3.92
C SER A 105 -4.34 -2.65 5.11
N GLU A 106 -4.85 -3.05 6.28
CA GLU A 106 -4.76 -2.26 7.51
C GLU A 106 -3.31 -2.06 7.94
N PHE A 107 -2.49 -3.11 7.90
CA PHE A 107 -1.07 -3.05 8.20
C PHE A 107 -0.34 -2.05 7.29
N LEU A 108 -0.57 -2.10 5.98
CA LEU A 108 0.05 -1.19 5.01
C LEU A 108 -0.32 0.28 5.26
N LYS A 109 -1.53 0.57 5.78
CA LYS A 109 -1.94 1.94 6.12
C LYS A 109 -1.25 2.44 7.38
N TYR A 110 -1.29 1.65 8.46
CA TYR A 110 -1.09 2.19 9.81
C TYR A 110 0.20 1.74 10.48
N ASN A 111 0.76 0.59 10.09
CA ASN A 111 1.80 -0.09 10.87
C ASN A 111 3.10 -0.33 10.08
N SER A 112 3.01 -0.44 8.75
CA SER A 112 4.16 -0.74 7.88
C SER A 112 5.20 0.37 7.92
N LYS A 113 6.47 -0.02 8.04
CA LYS A 113 7.64 0.87 7.97
C LYS A 113 8.28 0.89 6.59
N LYS A 114 7.70 0.19 5.61
CA LYS A 114 8.13 0.26 4.21
C LYS A 114 8.04 1.68 3.66
N SER A 115 8.81 1.92 2.60
CA SER A 115 8.78 3.21 1.90
C SER A 115 7.37 3.55 1.40
N ILE A 116 7.09 4.83 1.19
CA ILE A 116 5.82 5.29 0.61
C ILE A 116 5.59 4.60 -0.74
N ARG A 117 6.66 4.45 -1.53
CA ARG A 117 6.67 3.75 -2.81
C ARG A 117 6.26 2.29 -2.69
N ASP A 118 6.95 1.50 -1.85
CA ASP A 118 6.65 0.07 -1.74
C ASP A 118 5.22 -0.19 -1.27
N ARG A 119 4.74 0.61 -0.31
CA ARG A 119 3.35 0.50 0.18
C ARG A 119 2.34 0.87 -0.91
N PHE A 120 2.64 1.88 -1.73
CA PHE A 120 1.79 2.28 -2.84
C PHE A 120 1.78 1.25 -3.97
N GLU A 121 2.94 0.67 -4.30
CA GLU A 121 3.07 -0.41 -5.29
C GLU A 121 2.29 -1.65 -4.88
N LEU A 122 2.42 -2.10 -3.62
CA LEU A 122 1.62 -3.20 -3.08
C LEU A 122 0.13 -2.88 -3.12
N ALA A 123 -0.27 -1.67 -2.71
CA ALA A 123 -1.67 -1.25 -2.76
C ALA A 123 -2.22 -1.23 -4.19
N ALA A 124 -1.42 -0.82 -5.18
CA ALA A 124 -1.81 -0.84 -6.59
C ALA A 124 -1.94 -2.27 -7.12
N GLN A 125 -0.96 -3.13 -6.84
CA GLN A 125 -0.94 -4.53 -7.28
C GLN A 125 -2.15 -5.32 -6.79
N TYR A 126 -2.57 -5.11 -5.54
CA TYR A 126 -3.69 -5.83 -4.92
C TYR A 126 -5.01 -5.04 -4.93
N GLY A 127 -5.07 -3.89 -5.62
CA GLY A 127 -6.31 -3.12 -5.80
C GLY A 127 -6.84 -2.43 -4.53
N PHE A 128 -5.98 -2.13 -3.56
CA PHE A 128 -6.35 -1.42 -2.33
C PHE A 128 -6.48 0.09 -2.53
N GLU A 129 -7.59 0.51 -3.15
CA GLU A 129 -7.88 1.91 -3.48
C GLU A 129 -7.92 2.84 -2.25
N ASP A 130 -8.37 2.32 -1.12
CA ASP A 130 -8.40 3.01 0.15
C ASP A 130 -6.99 3.24 0.73
N VAL A 131 -6.09 2.25 0.60
CA VAL A 131 -4.67 2.39 0.97
C VAL A 131 -3.99 3.42 0.06
N LYS A 132 -4.20 3.35 -1.26
CA LYS A 132 -3.63 4.34 -2.22
C LYS A 132 -4.04 5.77 -1.87
N LYS A 133 -5.34 5.99 -1.59
CA LYS A 133 -5.86 7.30 -1.17
C LYS A 133 -5.27 7.76 0.15
N PHE A 134 -5.13 6.85 1.11
CA PHE A 134 -4.55 7.16 2.41
C PHE A 134 -3.10 7.62 2.27
N ILE A 135 -2.26 6.85 1.58
CA ILE A 135 -0.85 7.19 1.33
C ILE A 135 -0.72 8.56 0.68
N ILE A 136 -1.46 8.82 -0.41
CA ILE A 136 -1.40 10.10 -1.13
C ILE A 136 -1.87 11.26 -0.26
N ARG A 137 -2.84 11.05 0.64
CA ARG A 137 -3.30 12.07 1.58
C ARG A 137 -2.18 12.49 2.54
N GLU A 138 -1.43 11.52 3.07
CA GLU A 138 -0.38 11.74 4.08
C GLU A 138 0.87 12.44 3.53
N ILE A 139 1.11 12.40 2.22
CA ILE A 139 2.24 13.11 1.58
C ILE A 139 2.18 14.62 1.88
N LYS A 140 3.25 15.17 2.45
CA LYS A 140 3.26 16.57 2.92
C LYS A 140 3.91 17.55 1.96
N ASN A 141 4.83 17.06 1.13
CA ASN A 141 5.64 17.90 0.27
C ASN A 141 5.85 17.26 -1.13
N PRO A 142 6.29 18.05 -2.13
CA PRO A 142 6.55 17.52 -3.48
C PRO A 142 7.70 16.51 -3.57
N LEU A 143 8.66 16.51 -2.64
CA LEU A 143 9.80 15.58 -2.67
C LEU A 143 9.31 14.15 -2.38
N GLU A 144 8.51 13.96 -1.32
CA GLU A 144 7.85 12.69 -1.01
C GLU A 144 6.93 12.22 -2.16
N LEU A 145 6.27 13.16 -2.84
CA LEU A 145 5.44 12.82 -4.00
C LEU A 145 6.31 12.29 -5.16
N SER A 146 7.50 12.85 -5.36
CA SER A 146 8.42 12.41 -6.42
C SER A 146 8.95 11.00 -6.17
N GLU A 147 9.04 10.53 -4.92
CA GLU A 147 9.44 9.16 -4.60
C GLU A 147 8.44 8.11 -5.11
N LEU A 148 7.16 8.49 -5.27
CA LEU A 148 6.15 7.61 -5.86
C LEU A 148 6.29 7.49 -7.36
N ILE A 149 6.82 8.51 -8.04
CA ILE A 149 6.73 8.61 -9.50
C ILE A 149 7.84 7.74 -10.12
N PRO A 150 7.48 6.68 -10.88
CA PRO A 150 8.45 5.90 -11.63
C PRO A 150 9.01 6.73 -12.80
N GLU A 151 10.11 6.25 -13.41
CA GLU A 151 10.67 6.88 -14.61
C GLU A 151 9.66 6.92 -15.76
N ASP A 152 8.90 5.84 -15.92
CA ASP A 152 7.80 5.74 -16.88
C ASP A 152 6.45 5.84 -16.16
N ILE A 153 5.82 7.01 -16.28
CA ILE A 153 4.51 7.30 -15.69
C ILE A 153 3.37 6.47 -16.28
N THR A 154 3.55 5.86 -17.45
CA THR A 154 2.51 5.05 -18.11
C THR A 154 2.29 3.71 -17.41
N VAL A 155 3.22 3.32 -16.52
CA VAL A 155 3.11 2.12 -15.66
C VAL A 155 1.95 2.23 -14.67
N PHE A 156 1.53 3.44 -14.32
CA PHE A 156 0.42 3.62 -13.39
C PHE A 156 -0.94 3.31 -14.00
N ASP A 157 -1.80 2.68 -13.20
CA ASP A 157 -3.21 2.58 -13.56
C ASP A 157 -3.88 3.98 -13.57
N PRO A 158 -4.95 4.16 -14.36
CA PRO A 158 -5.63 5.44 -14.48
C PRO A 158 -6.08 6.07 -13.15
N THR A 159 -6.44 5.24 -12.17
CA THR A 159 -6.87 5.72 -10.86
C THR A 159 -5.69 6.28 -10.07
N SER A 160 -4.55 5.57 -10.08
CA SER A 160 -3.31 6.03 -9.46
C SER A 160 -2.80 7.34 -10.07
N MET A 161 -2.78 7.42 -11.42
CA MET A 161 -2.42 8.66 -12.12
C MET A 161 -3.31 9.83 -11.70
N ALA A 162 -4.63 9.62 -11.64
CA ALA A 162 -5.57 10.67 -11.25
C ALA A 162 -5.36 11.14 -9.81
N LEU A 163 -5.02 10.24 -8.87
CA LEU A 163 -4.73 10.61 -7.48
C LEU A 163 -3.44 11.42 -7.37
N ILE A 164 -2.37 11.00 -8.04
CA ILE A 164 -1.07 11.68 -8.05
C ILE A 164 -1.21 13.07 -8.68
N LEU A 165 -1.88 13.18 -9.83
CA LEU A 165 -2.12 14.46 -10.51
C LEU A 165 -2.95 15.42 -9.64
N LYS A 166 -4.00 14.93 -8.97
CA LYS A 166 -4.78 15.76 -8.04
C LYS A 166 -3.91 16.30 -6.90
N LYS A 167 -3.02 15.47 -6.37
CA LYS A 167 -2.10 15.87 -5.30
C LYS A 167 -1.07 16.88 -5.80
N SER A 168 -0.50 16.69 -6.98
CA SER A 168 0.47 17.62 -7.58
C SER A 168 -0.16 18.98 -7.89
N ILE A 169 -1.37 19.01 -8.48
CA ILE A 169 -2.15 20.24 -8.72
C ILE A 169 -2.35 21.02 -7.42
N LYS A 170 -2.68 20.33 -6.33
CA LYS A 170 -2.85 20.96 -5.01
C LYS A 170 -1.56 21.59 -4.50
N PHE A 171 -0.42 20.91 -4.66
CA PHE A 171 0.88 21.47 -4.26
C PHE A 171 1.29 22.70 -5.07
N HIS A 172 0.94 22.75 -6.36
CA HIS A 172 1.23 23.89 -7.23
C HIS A 172 0.21 25.03 -7.11
N GLY A 173 -0.80 24.91 -6.25
CA GLY A 173 -1.85 25.93 -6.08
C GLY A 173 -2.74 26.12 -7.32
N ILE A 174 -2.69 25.18 -8.28
CA ILE A 174 -3.48 25.24 -9.50
C ILE A 174 -4.95 25.00 -9.15
N LYS A 175 -5.84 25.88 -9.64
CA LYS A 175 -7.29 25.78 -9.45
C LYS A 175 -7.95 25.46 -10.79
N PRO A 176 -8.25 24.18 -11.10
CA PRO A 176 -8.87 23.80 -12.37
C PRO A 176 -10.20 24.51 -12.60
N GLY A 177 -10.48 24.93 -13.83
CA GLY A 177 -11.77 25.53 -14.22
C GLY A 177 -11.99 26.98 -13.81
N LYS A 178 -11.08 27.60 -13.05
CA LYS A 178 -11.08 29.06 -12.85
C LYS A 178 -10.23 29.70 -13.94
N LYS A 179 -10.76 30.69 -14.65
CA LYS A 179 -9.94 31.55 -15.51
C LYS A 179 -8.86 32.16 -14.62
N SER A 180 -7.60 31.97 -14.96
CA SER A 180 -6.54 32.80 -14.41
C SER A 180 -6.96 34.25 -14.66
N LYS A 181 -6.89 35.11 -13.65
CA LYS A 181 -6.71 36.53 -13.97
C LYS A 181 -5.50 36.55 -14.90
N GLU A 182 -5.59 37.18 -16.06
CA GLU A 182 -4.45 37.39 -16.95
C GLU A 182 -3.41 38.22 -16.17
N GLY A 183 -2.65 37.55 -15.31
CA GLY A 183 -1.41 38.05 -14.80
C GLY A 183 -0.51 38.09 -16.02
N HIS A 184 -0.09 39.31 -16.35
CA HIS A 184 0.79 39.70 -17.43
C HIS A 184 1.97 38.72 -17.54
N TRP A 185 1.80 37.61 -18.28
CA TRP A 185 2.93 36.85 -18.78
C TRP A 185 3.56 37.77 -19.83
N SER A 186 4.38 38.72 -19.38
CA SER A 186 5.27 39.44 -20.27
C SER A 186 6.23 38.39 -20.80
N TYR A 187 5.90 37.86 -21.96
CA TYR A 187 6.86 37.15 -22.77
C TYR A 187 7.94 38.18 -23.11
N CYS A 188 9.03 38.19 -22.35
CA CYS A 188 10.19 39.00 -22.71
C CYS A 188 10.75 38.41 -24.01
N GLU A 189 10.52 39.11 -25.13
CA GLU A 189 11.19 38.81 -26.40
C GLU A 189 12.71 39.02 -26.31
N ASN A 190 13.18 39.73 -25.28
CA ASN A 190 14.60 39.86 -24.98
C ASN A 190 15.11 38.58 -24.31
N PRO A 191 16.14 37.91 -24.88
CA PRO A 191 16.78 36.79 -24.21
C PRO A 191 17.26 37.25 -22.83
N ILE A 192 16.83 36.55 -21.78
CA ILE A 192 17.38 36.74 -20.44
C ILE A 192 18.89 36.48 -20.58
N PRO A 193 19.78 37.45 -20.29
CA PRO A 193 21.20 37.22 -20.38
C PRO A 193 21.54 36.06 -19.47
N TYR A 194 22.09 34.98 -20.04
CA TYR A 194 22.50 33.80 -19.31
C TYR A 194 23.58 34.18 -18.29
N ARG A 195 23.18 34.57 -17.08
CA ARG A 195 24.06 34.51 -15.92
C ARG A 195 23.68 33.26 -15.16
N TRP A 196 24.20 32.14 -15.65
CA TRP A 196 24.13 30.85 -14.97
C TRP A 196 24.71 31.03 -13.57
N SER A 197 23.88 30.95 -12.53
CA SER A 197 24.33 30.87 -11.14
C SER A 197 24.03 29.44 -10.67
N PRO A 198 25.04 28.64 -10.30
CA PRO A 198 24.83 27.20 -10.07
C PRO A 198 23.95 26.87 -8.85
N ASN A 199 23.66 27.84 -7.98
CA ASN A 199 22.93 27.62 -6.74
C ASN A 199 21.87 28.73 -6.54
N ARG A 200 20.60 28.31 -6.46
CA ARG A 200 19.34 29.09 -6.24
C ARG A 200 18.57 29.45 -7.51
N GLY A 201 17.44 28.78 -7.70
CA GLY A 201 16.34 29.36 -8.47
C GLY A 201 15.90 30.67 -7.80
N SER A 202 15.93 31.76 -8.55
CA SER A 202 15.53 33.08 -8.05
C SER A 202 14.01 33.18 -7.99
N TYR A 203 13.47 33.13 -6.78
CA TYR A 203 12.17 33.69 -6.45
C TYR A 203 12.40 35.17 -6.11
N ASP A 204 11.85 36.11 -6.88
CA ASP A 204 11.92 37.55 -6.57
C ASP A 204 10.63 37.95 -5.82
N PRO A 205 10.69 38.33 -4.53
CA PRO A 205 9.49 38.66 -3.75
C PRO A 205 9.01 40.11 -3.92
N ARG A 206 9.56 40.89 -4.87
CA ARG A 206 9.44 42.36 -4.87
C ARG A 206 8.22 42.99 -5.54
N ASP A 207 7.21 42.22 -5.96
CA ASP A 207 6.01 42.78 -6.60
C ASP A 207 4.71 42.59 -5.79
N TYR A 208 4.79 42.62 -4.44
CA TYR A 208 3.62 42.88 -3.60
C TYR A 208 3.71 44.29 -3.00
N HIS A 209 3.28 45.29 -3.77
CA HIS A 209 2.71 46.51 -3.19
C HIS A 209 1.19 46.33 -3.21
N ASP A 210 0.62 45.90 -2.09
CA ASP A 210 -0.81 46.01 -1.81
C ASP A 210 -1.10 47.48 -1.42
N GLU A 211 -1.74 48.21 -2.33
CA GLU A 211 -2.55 49.37 -2.00
C GLU A 211 -3.89 48.88 -1.47
N PHE A 212 -4.07 48.77 -0.15
CA PHE A 212 -5.37 48.89 0.48
C PHE A 212 -5.22 49.57 1.84
N GLY A 213 -5.88 50.74 1.96
CA GLY A 213 -5.79 51.61 3.13
C GLY A 213 -6.36 51.00 4.39
N GLU A 214 -5.65 51.21 5.49
CA GLU A 214 -6.18 51.10 6.85
C GLU A 214 -6.87 52.41 7.19
N SER A 215 -8.17 52.30 7.45
CA SER A 215 -9.01 53.29 8.10
C SER A 215 -8.62 53.44 9.56
N ASP A 216 -8.55 54.69 10.00
CA ASP A 216 -8.37 55.12 11.38
C ASP A 216 -9.33 54.42 12.34
N ASP A 217 -8.81 53.88 13.44
CA ASP A 217 -9.53 53.76 14.70
C ASP A 217 -8.60 54.27 15.81
N ASP A 218 -8.95 55.48 16.28
CA ASP A 218 -8.53 56.09 17.53
C ASP A 218 -8.89 55.20 18.73
N GLU A 219 -7.96 55.03 19.66
CA GLU A 219 -8.22 55.11 21.12
C GLU A 219 -6.93 54.82 21.91
N LEU A 220 -6.28 55.86 22.42
CA LEU A 220 -5.45 55.79 23.63
C LEU A 220 -5.39 57.17 24.32
N SER A 221 -6.34 57.40 25.24
CA SER A 221 -6.11 58.02 26.55
C SER A 221 -7.30 57.81 27.46
#